data_AF-A0A942WH28-F1
#
_entry.id   AF-A0A942WH28-F1
#
_cell.length_a   1.000
_cell.length_b   1.000
_cell.length_c   1.000
_cell.angle_alpha   90.00
_cell.angle_beta   90.00
_cell.angle_gamma   90.00
#
_symmetry.space_group_name_H-M   'P 1'
#
loop_
_entity.id
_entity.type
_entity.pdbx_description
1 polymer ?
#
loop_
_entity_poly.entity_id
_entity_poly.type
_entity_poly.pdbx_seq_one_letter_code
_entity_poly.pdbx_strand_id
1 'polypeptide(L)' 'MEIEEEFISGFCRTMNGGKTVCCEYTRQEDSSRKLTFMDCAHERCVNTGACEIFKQAHELEQK' A
#
# COMPACT_ATOMS: atom_id res chain seq x y z
N MET A 1 9.13 2.01 -18.16
CA MET A 1 8.66 1.58 -16.83
C MET A 1 7.37 2.35 -16.58
N GLU A 2 6.26 1.63 -16.44
CA GLU A 2 4.94 2.23 -16.18
C GLU A 2 4.68 2.17 -14.68
N ILE A 3 4.32 3.32 -14.10
CA ILE A 3 3.97 3.48 -12.70
C ILE A 3 2.47 3.73 -12.62
N GLU A 4 1.79 3.00 -11.76
CA GLU A 4 0.37 3.15 -11.48
C GLU A 4 0.20 3.59 -10.01
N GLU A 5 -0.62 4.62 -9.79
CA GLU A 5 -0.93 5.14 -8.46
C GLU A 5 -2.32 4.68 -8.00
N GLU A 6 -2.42 4.21 -6.76
CA GLU A 6 -3.69 3.84 -6.12
C GLU A 6 -3.80 4.48 -4.73
N PHE A 7 -5.00 4.94 -4.38
CA PHE A 7 -5.29 5.55 -3.09
C PHE A 7 -6.08 4.59 -2.21
N ILE A 8 -5.44 4.10 -1.15
CA ILE A 8 -6.05 3.12 -0.24
C ILE A 8 -6.44 3.83 1.06
N SER A 9 -7.72 3.76 1.41
CA SER A 9 -8.25 4.39 2.63
C SER A 9 -8.62 3.36 3.68
N GLY A 10 -8.25 3.61 4.93
CA GLY A 10 -8.58 2.73 6.06
C GLY A 10 -8.32 3.37 7.42
N PHE A 11 -8.59 2.64 8.49
CA PHE A 11 -8.31 3.11 9.85
C PHE A 11 -6.84 2.88 10.22
N CYS A 12 -6.13 3.96 10.54
CA CYS A 12 -4.76 3.91 11.04
C CYS A 12 -4.74 3.94 12.56
N ARG A 13 -4.34 2.83 13.20
CA ARG A 13 -4.22 2.74 14.66
C ARG A 13 -3.26 3.76 15.25
N THR A 14 -2.13 4.02 14.58
CA THR A 14 -1.13 4.99 15.04
C THR A 14 -1.66 6.41 15.09
N MET A 15 -2.51 6.79 14.13
CA MET A 15 -3.13 8.12 14.08
C MET A 15 -4.49 8.17 14.78
N ASN A 16 -5.00 7.02 15.25
CA ASN A 16 -6.35 6.85 15.79
C ASN A 16 -7.44 7.48 14.92
N GLY A 17 -7.40 7.22 13.61
CA GLY A 17 -8.32 7.84 12.67
C GLY A 17 -8.24 7.27 11.26
N GLY A 18 -9.16 7.71 10.40
CA GLY A 18 -9.13 7.40 8.97
C GLY A 18 -7.91 8.02 8.30
N LYS A 19 -7.27 7.26 7.41
CA LYS A 19 -6.12 7.69 6.61
C LYS A 19 -6.26 7.14 5.20
N THR A 20 -5.96 7.98 4.22
CA THR A 20 -5.73 7.60 2.82
C THR A 20 -4.23 7.58 2.57
N VAL A 21 -3.72 6.49 1.99
CA VAL A 21 -2.31 6.29 1.66
C VAL A 21 -2.19 6.14 0.16
N CYS A 22 -1.31 6.93 -0.46
CA CYS A 22 -0.93 6.75 -1.86
C CYS A 22 0.04 5.57 -1.96
N CYS A 23 -0.21 4.67 -2.91
CA CYS A 23 0.63 3.51 -3.21
C CYS A 23 1.03 3.56 -4.69
N GLU A 24 2.31 3.40 -4.98
CA GLU A 24 2.80 3.30 -6.36
C GLU A 24 3.17 1.86 -6.67
N TYR A 25 2.75 1.40 -7.85
CA TYR A 25 3.06 0.09 -8.37
C TYR A 25 3.83 0.22 -9.69
N THR A 26 4.91 -0.52 -9.82
CA THR A 26 5.62 -0.65 -11.09
C THR A 26 5.10 -1.86 -11.86
N ARG A 27 4.62 -1.64 -13.09
CA ARG A 27 4.21 -2.71 -14.01
C ARG A 27 5.40 -3.56 -14.43
N GLN A 28 5.30 -4.86 -14.24
CA GLN A 28 6.32 -5.84 -14.62
C GLN A 28 6.09 -6.36 -16.05
N GLU A 29 7.08 -7.05 -16.63
CA GLU A 29 7.00 -7.62 -17.98
C GLU A 29 5.91 -8.69 -18.13
N ASP A 30 5.60 -9.42 -17.05
CA ASP A 30 4.53 -10.43 -16.99
C ASP A 30 3.14 -9.82 -16.73
N SER A 31 3.02 -8.49 -16.86
CA SER A 31 1.81 -7.71 -16.56
C SER A 31 1.41 -7.65 -15.08
N SER A 32 2.14 -8.30 -14.17
CA SER A 32 1.93 -8.14 -12.73
C SER A 32 2.33 -6.75 -12.26
N ARG A 33 1.89 -6.41 -11.06
CA ARG A 33 2.19 -5.14 -10.40
C ARG A 33 3.08 -5.42 -9.21
N LYS A 34 4.13 -4.62 -9.05
CA LYS A 34 4.98 -4.66 -7.85
C LYS A 34 4.80 -3.36 -7.07
N LEU A 35 4.42 -3.45 -5.81
CA LEU A 35 4.34 -2.31 -4.91
C LEU A 35 5.76 -1.79 -4.65
N THR A 36 6.00 -0.55 -5.05
CA THR A 36 7.33 0.08 -4.95
C THR A 36 7.36 1.24 -3.96
N PHE A 37 6.22 1.85 -3.66
CA PHE A 37 6.12 2.94 -2.70
C PHE A 37 4.77 2.92 -1.98
N MET A 38 4.79 3.30 -0.70
CA MET A 38 3.60 3.62 0.08
C MET A 38 3.88 4.86 0.92
N ASP A 39 2.99 5.85 0.85
CA ASP A 39 3.08 7.11 1.62
C ASP A 39 2.64 6.95 3.10
N CYS A 40 3.26 5.99 3.79
CA CYS A 40 3.19 5.85 5.23
C CYS A 40 4.39 5.06 5.78
N ALA A 41 4.60 5.11 7.09
CA ALA A 41 5.72 4.46 7.77
C ALA A 41 5.56 2.92 7.95
N HIS A 42 4.97 2.22 6.99
CA HIS A 42 4.64 0.79 7.08
C HIS A 42 5.84 -0.11 7.41
N GLU A 43 7.03 0.20 6.92
CA GLU A 43 8.26 -0.58 7.22
C GLU A 43 8.65 -0.57 8.70
N ARG A 44 8.24 0.47 9.44
CA ARG A 44 8.62 0.70 10.85
C ARG A 44 7.41 0.78 11.79
N CYS A 45 6.19 0.64 11.27
CA CYS A 45 4.98 0.77 12.06
C CYS A 45 4.75 -0.50 12.88
N VAL A 46 4.60 -0.34 14.19
CA VAL A 46 4.32 -1.45 15.11
C VAL A 46 3.00 -2.17 14.82
N ASN A 47 2.10 -1.53 14.06
CA ASN A 47 0.80 -2.07 13.69
C ASN A 47 0.78 -2.75 12.31
N THR A 48 1.89 -2.81 11.57
CA THR A 48 1.91 -3.29 10.17
C THR A 48 1.33 -4.68 10.00
N GLY A 49 1.62 -5.61 10.91
CA GLY A 49 1.08 -6.98 10.86
C GLY A 49 -0.45 -7.07 10.98
N ALA A 50 -1.13 -6.03 11.47
CA ALA A 50 -2.59 -5.96 11.59
C ALA A 50 -3.17 -4.75 10.84
N CYS A 51 -2.43 -4.17 9.89
CA CYS A 51 -2.84 -2.98 9.15
C CYS A 51 -3.59 -3.37 7.87
N GLU A 52 -4.90 -3.12 7.82
CA GLU A 52 -5.72 -3.45 6.64
C GLU A 52 -5.32 -2.64 5.39
N ILE A 53 -4.83 -1.40 5.56
CA ILE A 53 -4.31 -0.60 4.43
C ILE A 53 -3.10 -1.30 3.80
N PHE A 54 -2.18 -1.80 4.63
CA PHE A 54 -0.98 -2.49 4.19
C PHE A 54 -1.31 -3.82 3.53
N LYS A 55 -2.22 -4.59 4.13
CA LYS A 55 -2.72 -5.84 3.56
C LYS A 55 -3.33 -5.61 2.17
N GLN A 56 -4.23 -4.63 2.04
CA GLN A 56 -4.87 -4.31 0.76
C GLN A 56 -3.85 -3.86 -0.30
N ALA A 57 -2.81 -3.10 0.08
CA ALA A 57 -1.77 -2.69 -0.86
C ALA A 57 -1.05 -3.89 -1.48
N HIS A 58 -0.70 -4.89 -0.68
CA HIS A 58 -0.06 -6.12 -1.17
C HIS A 58 -1.01 -7.05 -1.94
N GLU A 59 -2.32 -7.04 -1.63
CA GLU A 59 -3.32 -7.78 -2.42
C GLU A 59 -3.43 -7.23 -3.86
N LEU A 60 -3.17 -5.94 -4.07
CA LEU A 60 -3.19 -5.31 -5.40
C LEU A 60 -1.99 -5.68 -6.28
N GLU A 61 -0.91 -6.24 -5.72
CA GLU A 61 0.22 -6.75 -6.50
C GLU A 61 -0.15 -7.97 -7.35
N GLN A 62 -1.22 -8.69 -6.98
CA GLN A 62 -1.69 -9.89 -7.68
C GLN A 62 -2.70 -9.63 -8.81
N LYS A 63 -3.02 -8.36 -9.10
CA LYS A 63 -3.92 -7.94 -10.18
C LYS A 63 -3.18 -7.44 -11.41
#